data_AF-A0A946YAN8-F1
#
_entry.id   AF-A0A946YAN8-F1
#
_cell.length_a   1.000
_cell.length_b   1.000
_cell.length_c   1.000
_cell.angle_alpha   90.00
_cell.angle_beta   90.00
_cell.angle_gamma   90.00
#
_symmetry.space_group_name_H-M   'P 1'
#
loop_
_entity.id
_entity.type
_entity.pdbx_description
1 polymer ?
#
loop_
_entity_poly.entity_id
_entity_poly.type
_entity_poly.pdbx_seq_one_letter_code
_entity_poly.pdbx_strand_id
1 'polypeptide(L)'
;LEEIREQGPLPLESVRAEVTRELRDLQADPAFRELEGALSDALFDAGTIEELAAAVGAEVKTAAGFTREGGEPLGSEAAIINAVFDEAVLSGEQMSEIVEIDENRSAVFRVAAYREASRQPLDVVRDDVAAALRRARAEELMAARAESMIAAIAAGSGFADAAAAVNATVVEPTLMTRADTGGDRFLSAAVFAAAKPSEESPTIGSTRNDAGGYTVFTVEAVLPGRPEVMPVEQRDEGKVQLTTQAGVGDYNAFVQALREDAEVIVNEDAVAATDTF
;
A
#
# COMPACT_ATOMS: atom_id res chain seq x y z
N LEU A 1 67.53 -4.42 14.91
CA LEU A 1 67.13 -3.21 14.17
C LEU A 1 66.30 -3.70 13.00
N GLU A 2 65.00 -3.47 13.08
CA GLU A 2 64.03 -3.81 12.04
C GLU A 2 64.39 -3.04 10.77
N GLU A 3 64.65 -3.77 9.70
CA GLU A 3 64.82 -3.20 8.37
C GLU A 3 63.42 -2.92 7.83
N ILE A 4 63.00 -1.66 7.91
CA ILE A 4 61.76 -1.19 7.27
C ILE A 4 61.99 -1.33 5.76
N ARG A 5 61.42 -2.38 5.16
CA ARG A 5 61.32 -2.48 3.70
C ARG A 5 60.31 -1.44 3.24
N GLU A 6 60.83 -0.35 2.71
CA GLU A 6 60.10 0.65 1.93
C GLU A 6 59.39 -0.08 0.79
N GLN A 7 58.05 -0.19 0.87
CA GLN A 7 57.26 -0.74 -0.22
C GLN A 7 57.31 0.26 -1.37
N GLY A 8 58.12 -0.04 -2.39
CA GLY A 8 58.13 0.72 -3.63
C GLY A 8 56.74 0.74 -4.29
N PRO A 9 56.45 1.73 -5.16
CA PRO A 9 55.13 1.89 -5.76
C PRO A 9 54.66 0.61 -6.45
N LEU A 10 53.39 0.26 -6.25
CA LEU A 10 52.73 -0.89 -6.87
C LEU A 10 52.96 -0.88 -8.40
N PRO A 11 53.26 -2.03 -9.04
CA PRO A 11 53.47 -2.08 -10.48
C PRO A 11 52.28 -1.48 -11.25
N LEU A 12 52.55 -0.67 -12.28
CA LEU A 12 51.50 -0.01 -13.08
C LEU A 12 50.42 -1.00 -13.54
N GLU A 13 50.78 -2.23 -13.91
CA GLU A 13 49.80 -3.24 -14.32
C GLU A 13 48.83 -3.70 -13.22
N SER A 14 49.24 -3.62 -11.95
CA SER A 14 48.39 -3.98 -10.81
C SER A 14 47.38 -2.87 -10.45
N VAL A 15 47.72 -1.60 -10.74
CA VAL A 15 46.88 -0.43 -10.44
C VAL A 15 46.26 0.19 -11.69
N ARG A 16 46.59 -0.28 -12.90
CA ARG A 16 46.12 0.30 -14.17
C ARG A 16 44.61 0.40 -14.25
N ALA A 17 43.89 -0.63 -13.82
CA ALA A 17 42.42 -0.64 -13.89
C ALA A 17 41.78 0.36 -12.92
N GLU A 18 42.37 0.52 -11.74
CA GLU A 18 41.96 1.49 -10.72
C GLU A 18 42.32 2.92 -11.17
N VAL A 19 43.56 3.16 -11.57
CA VAL A 19 44.02 4.44 -12.12
C VAL A 19 43.26 4.83 -13.38
N THR A 20 42.91 3.90 -14.27
CA THR A 20 42.10 4.22 -15.46
C THR A 20 40.66 4.57 -15.09
N ARG A 21 40.11 3.96 -14.03
CA ARG A 21 38.78 4.31 -13.51
C ARG A 21 38.83 5.70 -12.87
N GLU A 22 39.77 5.92 -11.95
CA GLU A 22 39.98 7.23 -11.34
C GLU A 22 40.27 8.32 -12.37
N LEU A 23 41.04 8.04 -13.42
CA LEU A 23 41.34 9.02 -14.47
C LEU A 23 40.12 9.27 -15.36
N ARG A 24 39.25 8.28 -15.57
CA ARG A 24 37.96 8.46 -16.26
C ARG A 24 37.02 9.30 -15.40
N ASP A 25 36.95 9.04 -14.10
CA ASP A 25 36.10 9.78 -13.17
C ASP A 25 36.61 11.24 -13.03
N LEU A 26 37.93 11.43 -12.91
CA LEU A 26 38.59 12.76 -12.90
C LEU A 26 38.37 13.56 -14.18
N GLN A 27 38.18 12.88 -15.32
CA GLN A 27 37.90 13.52 -16.61
C GLN A 27 36.41 13.63 -16.92
N ALA A 28 35.56 12.83 -16.25
CA ALA A 28 34.12 12.82 -16.46
C ALA A 28 33.50 14.11 -15.96
N ASP A 29 33.78 14.55 -14.73
CA ASP A 29 33.14 15.77 -14.19
C ASP A 29 33.46 17.03 -15.02
N PRO A 30 34.73 17.31 -15.41
CA PRO A 30 35.02 18.49 -16.23
C PRO A 30 34.36 18.41 -17.61
N ALA A 31 34.34 17.23 -18.23
CA ALA A 31 33.71 17.04 -19.53
C ALA A 31 32.17 17.15 -19.45
N PHE A 32 31.57 16.61 -18.38
CA PHE A 32 30.14 16.74 -18.12
C PHE A 32 29.75 18.21 -17.91
N ARG A 33 30.49 18.96 -17.09
CA ARG A 33 30.25 20.40 -16.92
C ARG A 33 30.43 21.21 -18.21
N GLU A 34 31.39 20.82 -19.07
CA GLU A 34 31.53 21.44 -20.39
C GLU A 34 30.31 21.16 -21.28
N LEU A 35 29.80 19.92 -21.27
CA LEU A 35 28.57 19.55 -21.97
C LEU A 35 27.34 20.26 -21.42
N GLU A 36 27.21 20.42 -20.09
CA GLU A 36 26.13 21.20 -19.48
C GLU A 36 26.20 22.68 -19.86
N GLY A 37 27.40 23.25 -19.88
CA GLY A 37 27.62 24.61 -20.37
C GLY A 37 27.18 24.76 -21.83
N ALA A 38 27.61 23.85 -22.70
CA ALA A 38 27.21 23.83 -24.10
C ALA A 38 25.70 23.62 -24.28
N LEU A 39 25.07 22.79 -23.44
CA LEU A 39 23.63 22.58 -23.43
C LEU A 39 22.87 23.83 -23.01
N SER A 40 23.37 24.55 -21.99
CA SER A 40 22.78 25.81 -21.52
C SER A 40 22.84 26.89 -22.61
N ASP A 41 24.00 27.07 -23.25
CA ASP A 41 24.17 28.02 -24.35
C ASP A 41 23.27 27.64 -25.54
N ALA A 42 23.23 26.37 -25.92
CA ALA A 42 22.39 25.89 -27.01
C ALA A 42 20.89 26.00 -26.69
N LEU A 43 20.47 25.81 -25.43
CA LEU A 43 19.08 25.94 -25.00
C LEU A 43 18.57 27.37 -25.18
N PHE A 44 19.44 28.36 -24.94
CA PHE A 44 19.11 29.77 -25.14
C PHE A 44 18.90 30.12 -26.63
N ASP A 45 19.68 29.51 -27.52
CA ASP A 45 19.67 29.81 -28.95
C ASP A 45 18.66 28.96 -29.76
N ALA A 46 18.34 27.75 -29.31
CA ALA A 46 17.51 26.80 -30.05
C ALA A 46 16.01 27.10 -29.95
N GLY A 47 15.29 27.08 -31.08
CA GLY A 47 13.84 27.22 -31.10
C GLY A 47 13.09 25.88 -30.95
N THR A 48 13.79 24.76 -31.15
CA THR A 48 13.21 23.41 -31.12
C THR A 48 14.14 22.42 -30.41
N ILE A 49 13.55 21.33 -29.89
CA ILE A 49 14.33 20.28 -29.20
C ILE A 49 15.25 19.53 -30.17
N GLU A 50 14.88 19.47 -31.45
CA GLU A 50 15.70 18.90 -32.51
C GLU A 50 16.96 19.73 -32.80
N GLU A 51 16.82 21.07 -32.83
CA GLU A 51 17.96 21.99 -32.98
C GLU A 51 18.89 21.94 -31.77
N LEU A 52 18.32 21.90 -30.55
CA LEU A 52 19.08 21.76 -29.32
C LEU A 52 19.90 20.46 -29.32
N ALA A 53 19.24 19.33 -29.62
CA ALA A 53 19.90 18.03 -29.67
C ALA A 53 21.02 18.01 -30.72
N ALA A 54 20.82 18.61 -31.89
CA ALA A 54 21.85 18.71 -32.92
C ALA A 54 23.05 19.57 -32.49
N ALA A 55 22.82 20.66 -31.75
CA ALA A 55 23.88 21.56 -31.28
C ALA A 55 24.84 20.89 -30.30
N VAL A 56 24.33 20.00 -29.43
CA VAL A 56 25.14 19.26 -28.45
C VAL A 56 25.47 17.81 -28.86
N GLY A 57 25.03 17.39 -30.06
CA GLY A 57 25.24 16.02 -30.55
C GLY A 57 24.45 14.94 -29.79
N ALA A 58 23.32 15.30 -29.17
CA ALA A 58 22.42 14.40 -28.46
C ALA A 58 21.31 13.82 -29.37
N GLU A 59 20.62 12.80 -28.87
CA GLU A 59 19.46 12.18 -29.53
C GLU A 59 18.16 12.58 -28.83
N VAL A 60 17.14 12.99 -29.61
CA VAL A 60 15.80 13.24 -29.07
C VAL A 60 15.07 11.91 -28.84
N LYS A 61 14.58 11.70 -27.62
CA LYS A 61 13.77 10.52 -27.24
C LYS A 61 12.35 10.93 -26.89
N THR A 62 11.38 10.05 -27.15
CA THR A 62 9.97 10.30 -26.88
C THR A 62 9.44 9.36 -25.80
N ALA A 63 8.82 9.93 -24.76
CA ALA A 63 8.09 9.21 -23.73
C ALA A 63 6.58 9.40 -23.94
N ALA A 64 5.78 8.36 -23.68
CA ALA A 64 4.32 8.41 -23.81
C ALA A 64 3.65 7.94 -22.51
N GLY A 65 2.58 8.61 -22.11
CA GLY A 65 1.83 8.26 -20.90
C GLY A 65 2.50 8.67 -19.59
N PHE A 66 3.40 9.65 -19.63
CA PHE A 66 3.97 10.23 -18.42
C PHE A 66 2.89 11.02 -17.65
N THR A 67 2.76 10.77 -16.35
CA THR A 67 1.74 11.38 -15.50
C THR A 67 2.38 12.15 -14.34
N ARG A 68 1.57 12.82 -13.51
CA ARG A 68 2.07 13.47 -12.28
C ARG A 68 2.55 12.47 -11.22
N GLU A 69 2.30 11.17 -11.40
CA GLU A 69 2.87 10.09 -10.59
C GLU A 69 4.17 9.52 -11.21
N GLY A 70 4.59 10.07 -12.36
CA GLY A 70 5.73 9.57 -13.15
C GLY A 70 5.30 8.68 -14.31
N GLY A 71 6.28 7.97 -14.88
CA GLY A 71 6.10 7.01 -15.97
C GLY A 71 7.40 6.65 -16.67
N GLU A 72 7.43 5.46 -17.27
CA GLU A 72 8.59 5.00 -18.06
C GLU A 72 8.76 5.82 -19.36
N PRO A 73 10.00 6.05 -19.82
CA PRO A 73 11.28 5.62 -19.25
C PRO A 73 11.87 6.60 -18.21
N LEU A 74 11.13 7.63 -17.82
CA LEU A 74 11.64 8.75 -17.02
C LEU A 74 11.55 8.50 -15.50
N GLY A 75 10.80 7.49 -15.07
CA GLY A 75 10.61 7.16 -13.67
C GLY A 75 9.65 8.12 -12.98
N SER A 76 9.83 8.32 -11.67
CA SER A 76 8.92 9.10 -10.81
C SER A 76 9.65 10.19 -10.03
N GLU A 77 10.79 10.68 -10.53
CA GLU A 77 11.58 11.68 -9.81
C GLU A 77 10.91 13.06 -9.84
N ALA A 78 10.80 13.68 -8.67
CA ALA A 78 10.05 14.93 -8.48
C ALA A 78 10.61 16.08 -9.35
N ALA A 79 11.94 16.15 -9.53
CA ALA A 79 12.56 17.16 -10.39
C ALA A 79 12.09 17.05 -11.85
N ILE A 80 11.99 15.81 -12.37
CA ILE A 80 11.51 15.55 -13.73
C ILE A 80 10.02 15.86 -13.84
N ILE A 81 9.22 15.39 -12.88
CA ILE A 81 7.76 15.65 -12.85
C ILE A 81 7.51 17.16 -12.84
N ASN A 82 8.16 17.90 -11.95
CA ASN A 82 7.98 19.35 -11.84
C ASN A 82 8.38 20.08 -13.13
N ALA A 83 9.49 19.69 -13.76
CA ALA A 83 9.93 20.31 -15.00
C ALA A 83 9.01 20.02 -16.19
N VAL A 84 8.48 18.80 -16.32
CA VAL A 84 7.56 18.44 -17.41
C VAL A 84 6.18 19.08 -17.23
N PHE A 85 5.73 19.25 -15.98
CA PHE A 85 4.42 19.81 -15.65
C PHE A 85 4.46 21.29 -15.23
N ASP A 86 5.59 21.97 -15.42
CA ASP A 86 5.69 23.43 -15.34
C ASP A 86 4.78 24.07 -16.40
N GLU A 87 4.13 25.19 -16.06
CA GLU A 87 3.11 25.80 -16.91
C GLU A 87 3.63 26.21 -18.29
N ALA A 88 4.87 26.73 -18.37
CA ALA A 88 5.46 27.18 -19.63
C ALA A 88 5.90 26.00 -20.53
N VAL A 89 6.28 24.88 -19.91
CA VAL A 89 6.66 23.65 -20.62
C VAL A 89 5.41 22.90 -21.09
N LEU A 90 4.38 22.84 -20.23
CA LEU A 90 3.13 22.14 -20.48
C LEU A 90 2.27 22.83 -21.53
N SER A 91 2.30 24.16 -21.60
CA SER A 91 1.65 24.95 -22.66
C SER A 91 2.29 24.72 -24.04
N GLY A 92 3.50 24.15 -24.07
CA GLY A 92 4.29 23.95 -25.28
C GLY A 92 4.95 25.22 -25.79
N GLU A 93 4.91 26.31 -25.03
CA GLU A 93 5.55 27.59 -25.36
C GLU A 93 7.07 27.52 -25.21
N GLN A 94 7.56 26.75 -24.24
CA GLN A 94 8.98 26.65 -23.91
C GLN A 94 9.42 25.19 -23.72
N MET A 95 10.73 24.96 -23.86
CA MET A 95 11.38 23.75 -23.35
C MET A 95 11.62 23.91 -21.85
N SER A 96 11.79 22.82 -21.10
CA SER A 96 12.14 22.92 -19.69
C SER A 96 13.52 23.54 -19.49
N GLU A 97 13.79 24.00 -18.27
CA GLU A 97 15.16 24.18 -17.83
C GLU A 97 15.93 22.84 -17.86
N ILE A 98 17.25 22.91 -17.75
CA ILE A 98 18.08 21.72 -17.62
C ILE A 98 17.77 21.05 -16.29
N VAL A 99 17.32 19.80 -16.35
CA VAL A 99 17.00 18.99 -15.18
C VAL A 99 18.11 17.98 -14.97
N GLU A 100 18.77 18.07 -13.81
CA GLU A 100 19.69 17.05 -13.35
C GLU A 100 18.90 15.80 -12.94
N ILE A 101 19.17 14.68 -13.61
CA ILE A 101 18.58 13.37 -13.32
C ILE A 101 19.43 12.66 -12.26
N ASP A 102 20.75 12.70 -12.43
CA ASP A 102 21.74 12.25 -11.45
C ASP A 102 23.09 12.94 -11.69
N GLU A 103 24.10 12.56 -10.90
CA GLU A 103 25.45 13.15 -10.88
C GLU A 103 26.13 13.28 -12.26
N ASN A 104 25.71 12.50 -13.27
CA ASN A 104 26.31 12.50 -14.60
C ASN A 104 25.28 12.52 -15.73
N ARG A 105 24.02 12.87 -15.45
CA ARG A 105 22.95 12.91 -16.45
C ARG A 105 22.05 14.11 -16.24
N SER A 106 21.96 14.93 -17.27
CA SER A 106 21.02 16.05 -17.35
C SER A 106 20.15 15.93 -18.60
N ALA A 107 18.92 16.41 -18.53
CA ALA A 107 17.96 16.36 -19.63
C ALA A 107 17.15 17.65 -19.74
N VAL A 108 16.71 17.93 -20.96
CA VAL A 108 15.75 19.00 -21.28
C VAL A 108 14.51 18.34 -21.87
N PHE A 109 13.34 18.79 -21.44
CA PHE A 109 12.06 18.22 -21.83
C PHE A 109 11.27 19.20 -22.70
N ARG A 110 10.49 18.64 -23.62
CA ARG A 110 9.48 19.38 -24.39
C ARG A 110 8.20 18.55 -24.41
N VAL A 111 7.08 19.16 -24.05
CA VAL A 111 5.78 18.49 -24.11
C VAL A 111 5.27 18.49 -25.54
N ALA A 112 5.24 17.32 -26.17
CA ALA A 112 4.71 17.15 -27.52
C ALA A 112 3.17 17.15 -27.57
N ALA A 113 2.52 16.63 -26.53
CA ALA A 113 1.08 16.61 -26.39
C ALA A 113 0.70 16.50 -24.91
N TYR A 114 -0.19 17.39 -24.46
CA TYR A 114 -0.80 17.32 -23.14
C TYR A 114 -2.27 16.89 -23.25
N ARG A 115 -2.69 15.99 -22.37
CA ARG A 115 -4.08 15.57 -22.23
C ARG A 115 -4.51 15.83 -20.79
N GLU A 116 -5.51 16.67 -20.61
CA GLU A 116 -6.08 16.92 -19.30
C GLU A 116 -6.66 15.63 -18.69
N ALA A 117 -6.54 15.53 -17.37
CA ALA A 117 -7.18 14.46 -16.62
C ALA A 117 -8.69 14.49 -16.90
N SER A 118 -9.20 13.41 -17.48
CA SER A 118 -10.61 13.26 -17.78
C SER A 118 -11.10 11.95 -17.23
N ARG A 119 -12.39 11.90 -16.87
CA ARG A 119 -13.02 10.64 -16.51
C ARG A 119 -12.96 9.72 -17.70
N GLN A 120 -12.42 8.52 -17.49
CA GLN A 120 -12.41 7.50 -18.53
C GLN A 120 -13.86 7.24 -18.95
N PRO A 121 -14.15 7.25 -20.26
CA PRO A 121 -15.50 7.03 -20.72
C PRO A 121 -15.94 5.58 -20.42
N LEU A 122 -17.24 5.38 -20.23
CA LEU A 122 -17.79 4.13 -19.71
C LEU A 122 -17.46 2.93 -20.60
N ASP A 123 -17.29 3.12 -21.90
CA ASP A 123 -16.83 2.10 -22.84
C ASP A 123 -15.43 1.55 -22.51
N VAL A 124 -14.52 2.38 -21.99
CA VAL A 124 -13.16 1.98 -21.59
C VAL A 124 -13.16 1.20 -20.29
N VAL A 125 -13.98 1.60 -19.30
CA VAL A 125 -14.00 1.01 -17.95
C VAL A 125 -15.21 0.10 -17.70
N ARG A 126 -15.95 -0.26 -18.76
CA ARG A 126 -17.23 -0.98 -18.66
C ARG A 126 -17.09 -2.27 -17.89
N ASP A 127 -16.07 -3.04 -18.23
CA ASP A 127 -15.88 -4.39 -17.70
C ASP A 127 -15.47 -4.36 -16.23
N ASP A 128 -14.64 -3.39 -15.84
CA ASP A 128 -14.24 -3.15 -14.45
C ASP A 128 -15.44 -2.74 -13.59
N VAL A 129 -16.25 -1.80 -14.07
CA VAL A 129 -17.49 -1.38 -13.39
C VAL A 129 -18.45 -2.56 -13.27
N ALA A 130 -18.63 -3.34 -14.34
CA ALA A 130 -19.50 -4.51 -14.31
C ALA A 130 -18.99 -5.59 -13.35
N ALA A 131 -17.67 -5.81 -13.27
CA ALA A 131 -17.07 -6.73 -12.30
C ALA A 131 -17.28 -6.26 -10.85
N ALA A 132 -17.07 -4.96 -10.59
CA ALA A 132 -17.29 -4.35 -9.28
C ALA A 132 -18.76 -4.48 -8.83
N LEU A 133 -19.71 -4.17 -9.74
CA LEU A 133 -21.14 -4.29 -9.46
C LEU A 133 -21.58 -5.75 -9.22
N ARG A 134 -21.04 -6.71 -9.98
CA ARG A 134 -21.31 -8.13 -9.74
C ARG A 134 -20.81 -8.58 -8.37
N ARG A 135 -19.61 -8.15 -7.97
CA ARG A 135 -19.05 -8.45 -6.64
C ARG A 135 -19.91 -7.84 -5.53
N ALA A 136 -20.26 -6.56 -5.64
CA ALA A 136 -21.13 -5.89 -4.67
C ALA A 136 -22.48 -6.61 -4.55
N ARG A 137 -23.09 -6.97 -5.69
CA ARG A 137 -24.36 -7.71 -5.67
C ARG A 137 -24.23 -9.11 -5.08
N ALA A 138 -23.12 -9.80 -5.32
CA ALA A 138 -22.86 -11.10 -4.70
C ALA A 138 -22.75 -10.98 -3.17
N GLU A 139 -22.05 -9.95 -2.68
CA GLU A 139 -21.93 -9.68 -1.24
C GLU A 139 -23.26 -9.40 -0.57
N GLU A 140 -24.10 -8.55 -1.18
CA GLU A 140 -25.46 -8.28 -0.70
C GLU A 140 -26.30 -9.56 -0.62
N LEU A 141 -26.25 -10.40 -1.65
CA LEU A 141 -26.99 -11.65 -1.69
C LEU A 141 -26.52 -12.65 -0.62
N MET A 142 -25.22 -12.71 -0.33
CA MET A 142 -24.68 -13.58 0.72
C MET A 142 -25.07 -13.10 2.12
N ALA A 143 -25.01 -11.79 2.37
CA ALA A 143 -25.47 -11.20 3.62
C ALA A 143 -26.96 -11.48 3.86
N ALA A 144 -27.80 -11.24 2.85
CA ALA A 144 -29.24 -11.50 2.93
C ALA A 144 -29.57 -12.99 3.19
N ARG A 145 -28.79 -13.92 2.61
CA ARG A 145 -28.93 -15.36 2.89
C ARG A 145 -28.56 -15.69 4.34
N ALA A 146 -27.48 -15.12 4.86
CA ALA A 146 -27.08 -15.32 6.25
C ALA A 146 -28.15 -14.79 7.21
N GLU A 147 -28.67 -13.59 6.97
CA GLU A 147 -29.78 -13.00 7.75
C GLU A 147 -31.04 -13.86 7.70
N SER A 148 -31.42 -14.35 6.51
CA SER A 148 -32.56 -15.24 6.35
C SER A 148 -32.38 -16.55 7.13
N MET A 149 -31.17 -17.10 7.14
CA MET A 149 -30.85 -18.32 7.90
C MET A 149 -30.94 -18.07 9.42
N ILE A 150 -30.38 -16.96 9.90
CA ILE A 150 -30.47 -16.55 11.32
C ILE A 150 -31.93 -16.39 11.74
N ALA A 151 -32.74 -15.70 10.91
CA ALA A 151 -34.16 -15.49 11.20
C ALA A 151 -34.94 -16.83 11.25
N ALA A 152 -34.63 -17.77 10.36
CA ALA A 152 -35.25 -19.09 10.36
C ALA A 152 -34.89 -19.90 11.62
N ILE A 153 -33.62 -19.85 12.06
CA ILE A 153 -33.16 -20.51 13.30
C ILE A 153 -33.84 -19.86 14.52
N ALA A 154 -33.89 -18.54 14.56
CA ALA A 154 -34.57 -17.80 15.64
C ALA A 154 -36.07 -18.10 15.70
N ALA A 155 -36.70 -18.42 14.56
CA ALA A 155 -38.09 -18.86 14.49
C ALA A 155 -38.30 -20.35 14.84
N GLY A 156 -37.24 -21.08 15.20
CA GLY A 156 -37.29 -22.48 15.64
C GLY A 156 -36.97 -23.52 14.57
N SER A 157 -36.48 -23.11 13.40
CA SER A 157 -35.97 -24.07 12.39
C SER A 157 -34.67 -24.71 12.88
N GLY A 158 -34.49 -26.01 12.60
CA GLY A 158 -33.20 -26.67 12.86
C GLY A 158 -32.07 -26.04 12.03
N PHE A 159 -30.86 -26.00 12.59
CA PHE A 159 -29.70 -25.37 11.92
C PHE A 159 -29.44 -25.95 10.52
N ALA A 160 -29.50 -27.28 10.39
CA ALA A 160 -29.29 -27.96 9.11
C ALA A 160 -30.38 -27.66 8.08
N ASP A 161 -31.64 -27.56 8.50
CA ASP A 161 -32.76 -27.23 7.62
C ASP A 161 -32.67 -25.77 7.13
N ALA A 162 -32.31 -24.85 8.03
CA ALA A 162 -32.09 -23.44 7.70
C ALA A 162 -30.91 -23.25 6.73
N ALA A 163 -29.83 -24.03 6.91
CA ALA A 163 -28.69 -24.04 5.99
C ALA A 163 -29.08 -24.58 4.60
N ALA A 164 -29.83 -25.68 4.55
CA ALA A 164 -30.29 -26.28 3.30
C ALA A 164 -31.17 -25.31 2.50
N ALA A 165 -32.05 -24.55 3.16
CA ALA A 165 -32.92 -23.56 2.51
C ALA A 165 -32.15 -22.47 1.76
N VAL A 166 -30.92 -22.15 2.18
CA VAL A 166 -30.05 -21.16 1.53
C VAL A 166 -28.92 -21.79 0.70
N ASN A 167 -28.92 -23.12 0.55
CA ASN A 167 -27.86 -23.91 -0.09
C ASN A 167 -26.48 -23.71 0.55
N ALA A 168 -26.43 -23.60 1.88
CA ALA A 168 -25.18 -23.52 2.65
C ALA A 168 -24.68 -24.91 3.05
N THR A 169 -23.36 -25.04 3.16
CA THR A 169 -22.70 -26.24 3.69
C THR A 169 -22.73 -26.21 5.21
N VAL A 170 -23.10 -27.33 5.84
CA VAL A 170 -23.08 -27.50 7.30
C VAL A 170 -21.80 -28.20 7.72
N VAL A 171 -21.20 -27.74 8.82
CA VAL A 171 -20.06 -28.38 9.46
C VAL A 171 -20.48 -28.88 10.83
N GLU A 172 -19.93 -30.01 11.26
CA GLU A 172 -20.23 -30.60 12.56
C GLU A 172 -19.81 -29.67 13.72
N PRO A 173 -20.57 -29.63 14.82
CA PRO A 173 -20.20 -28.88 16.02
C PRO A 173 -18.82 -29.27 16.51
N THR A 174 -17.98 -28.28 16.78
CA THR A 174 -16.60 -28.48 17.22
C THR A 174 -16.33 -27.65 18.45
N LEU A 175 -15.56 -28.21 19.39
CA LEU A 175 -15.03 -27.45 20.51
C LEU A 175 -13.89 -26.56 20.03
N MET A 176 -14.02 -25.24 20.24
CA MET A 176 -13.00 -24.27 19.86
C MET A 176 -12.32 -23.63 21.07
N THR A 177 -11.03 -23.34 20.94
CA THR A 177 -10.26 -22.55 21.89
C THR A 177 -9.75 -21.26 21.26
N ARG A 178 -9.42 -20.25 22.08
CA ARG A 178 -8.84 -18.98 21.58
C ARG A 178 -7.45 -19.16 20.94
N ALA A 179 -6.80 -20.30 21.16
CA ALA A 179 -5.49 -20.62 20.63
C ALA A 179 -5.55 -21.44 19.32
N ASP A 180 -6.74 -21.84 18.87
CA ASP A 180 -6.89 -22.66 17.67
C ASP A 180 -6.54 -21.83 16.43
N THR A 181 -5.60 -22.33 15.63
CA THR A 181 -5.12 -21.69 14.39
C THR A 181 -5.60 -22.36 13.11
N GLY A 182 -6.28 -23.51 13.22
CA GLY A 182 -6.68 -24.32 12.07
C GLY A 182 -7.99 -23.90 11.39
N GLY A 183 -8.70 -22.91 11.92
CA GLY A 183 -10.00 -22.45 11.43
C GLY A 183 -9.97 -21.05 10.83
N ASP A 184 -11.12 -20.63 10.31
CA ASP A 184 -11.32 -19.26 9.85
C ASP A 184 -11.16 -18.26 11.01
N ARG A 185 -10.25 -17.29 10.85
CA ARG A 185 -9.90 -16.34 11.92
C ARG A 185 -11.05 -15.39 12.25
N PHE A 186 -11.87 -15.04 11.25
CA PHE A 186 -13.03 -14.18 11.44
C PHE A 186 -14.13 -14.93 12.18
N LEU A 187 -14.30 -16.23 11.90
CA LEU A 187 -15.18 -17.09 12.68
C LEU A 187 -14.72 -17.18 14.14
N SER A 188 -13.43 -17.48 14.37
CA SER A 188 -12.88 -17.54 15.73
C SER A 188 -13.10 -16.22 16.49
N ALA A 189 -12.80 -15.08 15.86
CA ALA A 189 -13.02 -13.77 16.46
C ALA A 189 -14.50 -13.52 16.79
N ALA A 190 -15.41 -13.82 15.86
CA ALA A 190 -16.84 -13.61 16.02
C ALA A 190 -17.46 -14.52 17.11
N VAL A 191 -17.09 -15.81 17.14
CA VAL A 191 -17.54 -16.76 18.16
C VAL A 191 -17.09 -16.31 19.56
N PHE A 192 -15.84 -15.87 19.71
CA PHE A 192 -15.30 -15.44 21.00
C PHE A 192 -15.67 -14.02 21.42
N ALA A 193 -16.28 -13.24 20.54
CA ALA A 193 -16.91 -11.95 20.82
C ALA A 193 -18.42 -12.06 21.08
N ALA A 194 -19.03 -13.19 20.73
CA ALA A 194 -20.46 -13.42 20.92
C ALA A 194 -20.85 -13.40 22.41
N ALA A 195 -22.11 -13.02 22.67
CA ALA A 195 -22.68 -13.11 24.01
C ALA A 195 -22.63 -14.56 24.52
N LYS A 196 -22.37 -14.74 25.82
CA LYS A 196 -22.39 -16.08 26.43
C LYS A 196 -23.81 -16.68 26.30
N PRO A 197 -23.95 -17.89 25.74
CA PRO A 197 -25.25 -18.55 25.64
C PRO A 197 -25.76 -18.97 27.02
N SER A 198 -27.08 -19.17 27.13
CA SER A 198 -27.70 -19.87 28.25
C SER A 198 -28.12 -21.28 27.81
N GLU A 199 -28.40 -22.18 28.77
CA GLU A 199 -28.78 -23.58 28.47
C GLU A 199 -30.01 -23.69 27.57
N GLU A 200 -30.90 -22.69 27.56
CA GLU A 200 -32.13 -22.67 26.78
C GLU A 200 -32.06 -21.78 25.53
N SER A 201 -30.99 -20.96 25.40
CA SER A 201 -30.86 -19.97 24.32
C SER A 201 -29.42 -19.94 23.79
N PRO A 202 -29.11 -20.71 22.73
CA PRO A 202 -27.83 -20.60 22.04
C PRO A 202 -27.67 -19.22 21.41
N THR A 203 -26.44 -18.70 21.39
CA THR A 203 -26.15 -17.42 20.73
C THR A 203 -25.91 -17.67 19.26
N ILE A 204 -26.77 -17.11 18.40
CA ILE A 204 -26.64 -17.20 16.95
C ILE A 204 -25.88 -15.96 16.46
N GLY A 205 -24.96 -16.15 15.52
CA GLY A 205 -24.25 -15.05 14.89
C GLY A 205 -23.83 -15.37 13.46
N SER A 206 -23.27 -14.37 12.79
CA SER A 206 -22.64 -14.56 11.49
C SER A 206 -21.42 -13.67 11.33
N THR A 207 -20.52 -14.07 10.45
CA THR A 207 -19.34 -13.28 10.09
C THR A 207 -18.99 -13.48 8.62
N ARG A 208 -18.24 -12.54 8.04
CA ARG A 208 -17.57 -12.78 6.75
C ARG A 208 -16.43 -13.77 6.96
N ASN A 209 -16.18 -14.61 5.97
CA ASN A 209 -15.12 -15.62 6.01
C ASN A 209 -13.98 -15.28 5.04
N ASP A 210 -12.82 -15.90 5.25
CA ASP A 210 -11.61 -15.69 4.43
C ASP A 210 -11.80 -16.13 2.97
N ALA A 211 -12.82 -16.95 2.67
CA ALA A 211 -13.19 -17.37 1.32
C ALA A 211 -14.06 -16.34 0.57
N GLY A 212 -14.33 -15.18 1.16
CA GLY A 212 -15.13 -14.11 0.56
C GLY A 212 -16.65 -14.31 0.67
N GLY A 213 -17.09 -15.26 1.50
CA GLY A 213 -18.50 -15.53 1.79
C GLY A 213 -18.90 -15.16 3.22
N TYR A 214 -20.04 -15.70 3.65
CA TYR A 214 -20.56 -15.56 5.02
C TYR A 214 -20.63 -16.93 5.70
N THR A 215 -20.32 -16.95 6.99
CA THR A 215 -20.50 -18.11 7.87
C THR A 215 -21.50 -17.73 8.95
N VAL A 216 -22.55 -18.54 9.10
CA VAL A 216 -23.50 -18.48 10.22
C VAL A 216 -23.09 -19.52 11.25
N PHE A 217 -23.12 -19.17 12.53
CA PHE A 217 -22.71 -20.05 13.62
C PHE A 217 -23.68 -19.97 14.80
N THR A 218 -23.65 -21.01 15.63
CA THR A 218 -24.35 -21.06 16.91
C THR A 218 -23.37 -21.43 18.01
N VAL A 219 -23.37 -20.65 19.08
CA VAL A 219 -22.62 -20.95 20.30
C VAL A 219 -23.59 -21.61 21.27
N GLU A 220 -23.44 -22.92 21.46
CA GLU A 220 -24.33 -23.71 22.33
C GLU A 220 -23.90 -23.65 23.80
N ALA A 221 -22.59 -23.70 24.04
CA ALA A 221 -22.04 -23.72 25.38
C ALA A 221 -20.67 -23.04 25.44
N VAL A 222 -20.37 -22.41 26.57
CA VAL A 222 -19.04 -21.89 26.89
C VAL A 222 -18.49 -22.69 28.07
N LEU A 223 -17.45 -23.48 27.82
CA LEU A 223 -16.76 -24.21 28.88
C LEU A 223 -15.68 -23.30 29.49
N PRO A 224 -15.77 -22.95 30.78
CA PRO A 224 -14.73 -22.15 31.42
C PRO A 224 -13.42 -22.94 31.50
N GLY A 225 -12.31 -22.23 31.31
CA GLY A 225 -10.99 -22.77 31.62
C GLY A 225 -10.88 -23.13 33.11
N ARG A 226 -9.98 -24.06 33.42
CA ARG A 226 -9.70 -24.53 34.79
C ARG A 226 -8.35 -23.97 35.26
N PRO A 227 -8.26 -22.70 35.70
CA PRO A 227 -6.99 -22.08 36.09
C PRO A 227 -6.34 -22.75 37.30
N GLU A 228 -7.10 -23.50 38.09
CA GLU A 228 -6.62 -24.23 39.26
C GLU A 228 -5.73 -25.42 38.92
N VAL A 229 -5.79 -25.95 37.69
CA VAL A 229 -4.93 -27.05 37.25
C VAL A 229 -3.63 -26.57 36.58
N MET A 230 -3.48 -25.25 36.41
CA MET A 230 -2.29 -24.66 35.78
C MET A 230 -1.15 -24.48 36.80
N PRO A 231 0.13 -24.63 36.38
CA PRO A 231 1.27 -24.22 37.19
C PRO A 231 1.16 -22.78 37.67
N VAL A 232 1.56 -22.51 38.91
CA VAL A 232 1.41 -21.19 39.55
C VAL A 232 2.09 -20.08 38.75
N GLU A 233 3.30 -20.33 38.24
CA GLU A 233 4.07 -19.38 37.44
C GLU A 233 3.32 -18.99 36.16
N GLN A 234 2.86 -19.97 35.37
CA GLN A 234 2.07 -19.73 34.15
C GLN A 234 0.76 -18.99 34.44
N ARG A 235 0.09 -19.30 35.55
CA ARG A 235 -1.14 -18.63 35.97
C ARG A 235 -0.87 -17.17 36.32
N ASP A 236 0.24 -16.88 37.00
CA ASP A 236 0.56 -15.53 37.43
C ASP A 236 1.07 -14.67 36.26
N GLU A 237 1.84 -15.23 35.32
CA GLU A 237 2.14 -14.60 34.03
C GLU A 237 0.87 -14.29 33.22
N GLY A 238 -0.05 -15.25 33.13
CA GLY A 238 -1.33 -15.06 32.42
C GLY A 238 -2.18 -13.94 33.02
N LYS A 239 -2.18 -13.76 34.35
CA LYS A 239 -2.85 -12.62 35.01
C LYS A 239 -2.24 -11.29 34.61
N VAL A 240 -0.91 -11.20 34.56
CA VAL A 240 -0.21 -9.98 34.14
C VAL A 240 -0.59 -9.66 32.70
N GLN A 241 -0.54 -10.66 31.80
CA GLN A 241 -0.91 -10.47 30.40
C GLN A 241 -2.36 -10.00 30.22
N LEU A 242 -3.32 -10.62 30.92
CA LEU A 242 -4.73 -10.22 30.89
C LEU A 242 -4.94 -8.80 31.44
N THR A 243 -4.23 -8.44 32.52
CA THR A 243 -4.29 -7.09 33.10
C THR A 243 -3.75 -6.04 32.12
N THR A 244 -2.63 -6.34 31.43
CA THR A 244 -2.11 -5.46 30.38
C THR A 244 -3.07 -5.34 29.20
N GLN A 245 -3.66 -6.45 28.74
CA GLN A 245 -4.63 -6.42 27.65
C GLN A 245 -5.88 -5.61 28.00
N ALA A 246 -6.44 -5.82 29.19
CA ALA A 246 -7.57 -5.04 29.69
C ALA A 246 -7.21 -3.55 29.79
N GLY A 247 -6.04 -3.22 30.34
CA GLY A 247 -5.56 -1.83 30.45
C GLY A 247 -5.38 -1.13 29.09
N VAL A 248 -4.87 -1.83 28.07
CA VAL A 248 -4.78 -1.29 26.70
C VAL A 248 -6.17 -1.09 26.09
N GLY A 249 -7.08 -2.04 26.32
CA GLY A 249 -8.47 -1.94 25.89
C GLY A 249 -9.17 -0.71 26.51
N ASP A 250 -9.08 -0.55 27.83
CA ASP A 250 -9.66 0.57 28.57
C ASP A 250 -9.08 1.91 28.12
N TYR A 251 -7.75 1.98 27.91
CA TYR A 251 -7.10 3.19 27.39
C TYR A 251 -7.61 3.56 26.00
N ASN A 252 -7.70 2.59 25.08
CA ASN A 252 -8.21 2.83 23.73
C ASN A 252 -9.68 3.28 23.73
N ALA A 253 -10.52 2.62 24.54
CA ALA A 253 -11.92 3.00 24.69
C ALA A 253 -12.06 4.41 25.29
N PHE A 254 -11.24 4.75 26.29
CA PHE A 254 -11.19 6.08 26.88
C PHE A 254 -10.77 7.15 25.86
N VAL A 255 -9.74 6.90 25.05
CA VAL A 255 -9.31 7.82 23.98
C VAL A 255 -10.39 7.97 22.91
N GLN A 256 -11.08 6.88 22.52
CA GLN A 256 -12.21 6.96 21.59
C GLN A 256 -13.35 7.79 22.16
N ALA A 257 -13.76 7.55 23.41
CA ALA A 257 -14.80 8.34 24.06
C ALA A 257 -14.42 9.83 24.15
N LEU A 258 -13.17 10.16 24.51
CA LEU A 258 -12.68 11.53 24.51
C LEU A 258 -12.70 12.17 23.11
N ARG A 259 -12.44 11.41 22.05
CA ARG A 259 -12.52 11.90 20.66
C ARG A 259 -13.96 12.12 20.22
N GLU A 260 -14.88 11.24 20.61
CA GLU A 260 -16.30 11.38 20.30
C GLU A 260 -16.93 12.57 21.03
N ASP A 261 -16.53 12.80 22.29
CA ASP A 261 -17.01 13.93 23.10
C ASP A 261 -16.29 15.26 22.80
N ALA A 262 -15.13 15.21 22.13
CA ALA A 262 -14.40 16.41 21.76
C ALA A 262 -15.03 17.09 20.53
N GLU A 263 -15.21 18.40 20.61
CA GLU A 263 -15.49 19.23 19.44
C GLU A 263 -14.20 19.38 18.62
N VAL A 264 -13.99 18.45 17.67
CA VAL A 264 -12.85 18.46 16.77
C VAL A 264 -13.21 19.21 15.50
N ILE A 265 -12.66 20.43 15.34
CA ILE A 265 -12.70 21.17 14.08
C ILE A 265 -11.48 20.75 13.27
N VAL A 266 -11.69 19.84 12.30
CA VAL A 266 -10.65 19.46 11.34
C VAL A 266 -10.58 20.55 10.27
N ASN A 267 -9.42 21.20 10.15
CA ASN A 267 -9.17 22.13 9.05
C ASN A 267 -8.88 21.33 7.78
N GLU A 268 -9.90 21.09 6.96
CA GLU A 268 -9.79 20.29 5.74
C GLU A 268 -8.79 20.87 4.72
N ASP A 269 -8.61 22.19 4.69
CA ASP A 269 -7.63 22.85 3.81
C ASP A 269 -6.18 22.48 4.17
N ALA A 270 -5.90 22.27 5.46
CA ALA A 270 -4.57 21.88 5.95
C ALA A 270 -4.30 20.37 5.75
N VAL A 271 -5.35 19.53 5.78
CA VAL A 271 -5.22 18.08 5.55
C VAL A 271 -5.01 17.80 4.06
N ALA A 272 -5.75 18.47 3.17
CA ALA A 272 -5.56 18.36 1.72
C ALA A 272 -4.17 18.86 1.24
N ALA A 273 -3.58 19.82 1.95
CA ALA A 273 -2.23 20.32 1.66
C ALA A 273 -1.10 19.34 2.05
N THR A 274 -1.41 18.23 2.75
CA THR A 274 -0.42 17.22 3.14
C THR A 274 -0.41 16.01 2.22
N ASP A 275 -1.50 15.76 1.48
CA ASP A 275 -1.59 14.75 0.39
C ASP A 275 -1.01 15.27 -0.95
N THR A 276 -0.30 16.41 -0.92
CA THR A 276 0.30 17.05 -2.10
C THR A 276 1.84 17.02 -2.11
N PHE A 277 2.46 16.05 -1.42
CA PHE A 277 3.90 15.77 -1.53
C PHE A 277 4.18 14.36 -2.03
#